data_AF-A0A955MGI9-F1
#
_entry.id   AF-A0A955MGI9-F1
#
_cell.length_a   1.000
_cell.length_b   1.000
_cell.length_c   1.000
_cell.angle_alpha   90.00
_cell.angle_beta   90.00
_cell.angle_gamma   90.00
#
_symmetry.space_group_name_H-M   'P 1'
#
loop_
_entity.id
_entity.type
_entity.pdbx_description
1 polymer ?
#
loop_
_entity_poly.entity_id
_entity_poly.type
_entity_poly.pdbx_seq_one_letter_code
_entity_poly.pdbx_strand_id
1 'polypeptide(L)'
;CIAGVERIMKKIFITFILLSNIAGITCAEDPKMYQEDLATSTSQKETPTIITHNIFDDRMVLKGYSQKYKDVPKDVLLEMIKDDTLDPFKTAAAVRVFNENYSQEVVSSEKKQIEKILLRRLNKTDSPFVEVEIMFTLCRIDRYRYFKSMAPALIQKLNHYNEAINEIASEHITALIQTGNNRAREARIIFNTLRKILFLERRRLADITVPPPKLARKLKSLRWSIKALGNEYLKKLPKEVVPLL
;
A
#
# COMPACT_ATOMS: atom_id res chain seq x y z
N CYS A 1 -1.15 -29.42 63.83
CA CYS A 1 -2.12 -29.15 62.74
C CYS A 1 -1.45 -29.28 61.37
N ILE A 2 -1.13 -30.52 60.95
CA ILE A 2 -0.50 -30.82 59.64
C ILE A 2 -1.28 -32.01 59.07
N ALA A 3 -2.28 -31.73 58.24
CA ALA A 3 -3.13 -32.77 57.60
C ALA A 3 -3.98 -32.27 56.41
N GLY A 4 -4.07 -30.96 56.15
CA GLY A 4 -5.02 -30.38 55.19
C GLY A 4 -4.52 -30.15 53.77
N VAL A 5 -3.20 -29.93 53.57
CA VAL A 5 -2.68 -29.37 52.30
C VAL A 5 -2.27 -30.46 51.28
N GLU A 6 -1.80 -31.63 51.73
CA GLU A 6 -1.34 -32.69 50.82
C GLU A 6 -2.46 -33.41 50.04
N ARG A 7 -3.72 -33.33 50.50
CA ARG A 7 -4.85 -34.02 49.84
C ARG A 7 -5.37 -33.34 48.58
N ILE A 8 -5.07 -32.06 48.36
CA ILE A 8 -5.58 -31.29 47.21
C ILE A 8 -4.60 -31.38 46.02
N MET A 9 -3.30 -31.27 46.27
CA MET A 9 -2.26 -31.38 45.21
C MET A 9 -2.23 -32.77 44.56
N LYS A 10 -2.41 -33.86 45.33
CA LYS A 10 -2.40 -35.24 44.79
C LYS A 10 -3.60 -35.59 43.89
N LYS A 11 -4.72 -34.85 43.95
CA LYS A 11 -5.90 -35.12 43.09
C LYS A 11 -5.84 -34.45 41.72
N ILE A 12 -5.11 -33.34 41.58
CA ILE A 12 -5.03 -32.57 40.31
C ILE A 12 -3.97 -33.16 39.38
N PHE A 13 -2.90 -33.76 39.92
CA PHE A 13 -1.83 -34.35 39.10
C PHE A 13 -2.19 -35.73 38.48
N ILE A 14 -3.10 -36.48 39.11
CA ILE A 14 -3.49 -37.83 38.66
C ILE A 14 -4.50 -37.80 37.50
N THR A 15 -5.24 -36.69 37.32
CA THR A 15 -6.22 -36.55 36.23
C THR A 15 -5.61 -36.14 34.88
N PHE A 16 -4.34 -35.74 34.82
CA PHE A 16 -3.72 -35.25 33.58
C PHE A 16 -2.85 -36.29 32.85
N ILE A 17 -2.57 -37.45 33.47
CA ILE A 17 -1.67 -38.49 32.94
C ILE A 17 -2.43 -39.72 32.40
N LEU A 18 -3.75 -39.81 32.64
CA LEU A 18 -4.58 -40.97 32.23
C LEU A 18 -5.35 -40.79 30.90
N LEU A 19 -5.06 -39.74 30.12
CA LEU A 19 -5.66 -39.50 28.80
C LEU A 19 -4.65 -39.46 27.63
N SER A 20 -3.37 -39.71 27.90
CA SER A 20 -2.41 -40.07 26.84
C SER A 20 -2.63 -41.53 26.44
N ASN A 21 -3.51 -41.72 25.46
CA ASN A 21 -3.96 -43.02 24.94
C ASN A 21 -2.81 -44.03 24.69
N ILE A 22 -2.97 -45.22 25.28
CA ILE A 22 -2.23 -46.43 24.91
C ILE A 22 -3.05 -47.17 23.85
N ALA A 23 -2.68 -47.00 22.57
CA ALA A 23 -2.96 -47.90 21.43
C ALA A 23 -2.47 -47.22 20.13
N GLY A 24 -1.63 -47.80 19.27
CA GLY A 24 -1.01 -49.13 19.34
C GLY A 24 0.20 -49.29 18.40
N ILE A 25 0.83 -50.46 18.51
CA ILE A 25 2.15 -50.89 18.00
C ILE A 25 1.97 -52.35 17.55
N THR A 26 2.42 -52.86 16.39
CA THR A 26 3.17 -52.30 15.22
C THR A 26 2.80 -53.13 13.97
N CYS A 27 3.33 -52.79 12.77
CA CYS A 27 4.14 -53.70 11.93
C CYS A 27 4.42 -53.12 10.52
N ALA A 28 5.48 -53.62 9.89
CA ALA A 28 6.02 -53.19 8.58
C ALA A 28 5.86 -54.30 7.51
N GLU A 29 6.58 -54.16 6.39
CA GLU A 29 6.66 -55.04 5.19
C GLU A 29 5.53 -54.86 4.14
N ASP A 30 5.75 -54.78 2.81
CA ASP A 30 6.95 -54.36 2.05
C ASP A 30 6.53 -54.00 0.57
N PRO A 31 7.42 -53.66 -0.40
CA PRO A 31 7.11 -52.67 -1.44
C PRO A 31 6.66 -53.20 -2.82
N LYS A 32 6.14 -52.27 -3.63
CA LYS A 32 6.11 -52.34 -5.10
C LYS A 32 6.65 -51.00 -5.64
N MET A 33 7.87 -50.98 -6.19
CA MET A 33 8.18 -51.30 -7.60
C MET A 33 7.78 -50.14 -8.54
N TYR A 34 8.76 -49.32 -8.92
CA TYR A 34 9.22 -49.18 -10.31
C TYR A 34 10.56 -48.43 -10.34
N GLN A 35 11.48 -48.87 -11.21
CA GLN A 35 12.78 -48.23 -11.45
C GLN A 35 12.69 -47.12 -12.50
N GLU A 36 13.82 -46.43 -12.65
CA GLU A 36 14.13 -45.40 -13.65
C GLU A 36 13.78 -45.81 -15.09
N ASP A 37 13.52 -44.82 -15.95
CA ASP A 37 14.32 -44.72 -17.19
C ASP A 37 14.33 -43.30 -17.82
N LEU A 38 15.57 -42.84 -18.00
CA LEU A 38 16.13 -42.04 -19.10
C LEU A 38 15.27 -41.06 -19.94
N ALA A 39 15.59 -39.77 -19.74
CA ALA A 39 15.72 -38.70 -20.74
C ALA A 39 14.87 -38.70 -22.05
N THR A 40 14.06 -37.64 -22.21
CA THR A 40 14.00 -36.94 -23.51
C THR A 40 13.90 -35.44 -23.31
N SER A 41 14.92 -34.71 -23.77
CA SER A 41 15.06 -33.26 -23.69
C SER A 41 14.09 -32.54 -24.63
N THR A 42 12.84 -32.35 -24.21
CA THR A 42 11.92 -31.46 -24.92
C THR A 42 12.19 -30.03 -24.48
N SER A 43 12.97 -29.30 -25.28
CA SER A 43 13.26 -27.88 -25.08
C SER A 43 11.96 -27.10 -24.91
N GLN A 44 11.70 -26.62 -23.68
CA GLN A 44 10.72 -25.59 -23.45
C GLN A 44 11.26 -24.33 -24.12
N LYS A 45 10.79 -24.12 -25.36
CA LYS A 45 11.08 -22.93 -26.14
C LYS A 45 10.41 -21.77 -25.40
N GLU A 46 11.18 -21.10 -24.54
CA GLU A 46 10.79 -19.84 -23.92
C GLU A 46 10.40 -18.89 -25.05
N THR A 47 9.10 -18.78 -25.33
CA THR A 47 8.58 -17.68 -26.12
C THR A 47 8.95 -16.43 -25.34
N PRO A 48 9.86 -15.56 -25.84
CA PRO A 48 10.17 -14.35 -25.14
C PRO A 48 8.86 -13.61 -24.99
N THR A 49 8.51 -13.27 -23.74
CA THR A 49 7.44 -12.31 -23.47
C THR A 49 7.90 -11.02 -24.13
N ILE A 50 7.44 -10.79 -25.36
CA ILE A 50 7.62 -9.52 -26.06
C ILE A 50 6.91 -8.52 -25.17
N ILE A 51 7.69 -7.81 -24.36
CA ILE A 51 7.20 -6.64 -23.65
C ILE A 51 6.89 -5.66 -24.77
N THR A 52 5.62 -5.58 -25.16
CA THR A 52 5.11 -4.62 -26.11
C THR A 52 5.17 -3.26 -25.43
N HIS A 53 6.38 -2.70 -25.40
CA HIS A 53 6.66 -1.38 -24.85
C HIS A 53 5.86 -0.38 -25.66
N ASN A 54 4.71 0.00 -25.13
CA ASN A 54 3.95 1.09 -25.69
C ASN A 54 4.84 2.34 -25.53
N ILE A 55 5.17 2.99 -26.64
CA ILE A 55 6.20 4.05 -26.71
C ILE A 55 5.85 5.24 -25.79
N PHE A 56 4.59 5.33 -25.37
CA PHE A 56 4.02 6.35 -24.50
C PHE A 56 3.60 5.82 -23.11
N ASP A 57 4.39 4.94 -22.50
CA ASP A 57 4.22 4.59 -21.07
C ASP A 57 4.81 5.69 -20.17
N ASP A 58 3.97 6.64 -19.76
CA ASP A 58 4.28 7.71 -18.81
C ASP A 58 4.99 7.21 -17.52
N ARG A 59 4.65 6.00 -17.05
CA ARG A 59 5.22 5.42 -15.84
C ARG A 59 6.66 4.98 -16.08
N MET A 60 6.99 4.51 -17.28
CA MET A 60 8.37 4.21 -17.69
C MET A 60 9.19 5.48 -17.91
N VAL A 61 8.62 6.53 -18.50
CA VAL A 61 9.28 7.85 -18.62
C VAL A 61 9.68 8.39 -17.24
N LEU A 62 8.73 8.39 -16.29
CA LEU A 62 8.99 8.83 -14.92
C LEU A 62 10.05 7.96 -14.23
N LYS A 63 9.98 6.63 -14.35
CA LYS A 63 11.00 5.71 -13.81
C LYS A 63 12.39 5.94 -14.41
N GLY A 64 12.48 6.19 -15.72
CA GLY A 64 13.75 6.48 -16.41
C GLY A 64 14.43 7.74 -15.88
N TYR A 65 13.67 8.82 -15.67
CA TYR A 65 14.19 10.03 -15.04
C TYR A 65 14.56 9.81 -13.56
N SER A 66 13.75 9.09 -12.77
CA SER A 66 14.10 8.77 -11.38
C SER A 66 15.40 7.96 -11.29
N GLN A 67 15.58 6.96 -12.16
CA GLN A 67 16.83 6.18 -12.21
C GLN A 67 18.03 7.05 -12.62
N LYS A 68 17.86 8.01 -13.53
CA LYS A 68 18.91 8.98 -13.90
C LYS A 68 19.30 9.91 -12.74
N TYR A 69 18.37 10.23 -11.85
CA TYR A 69 18.60 11.15 -10.73
C TYR A 69 18.98 10.46 -9.41
N LYS A 70 19.02 9.12 -9.38
CA LYS A 70 19.22 8.30 -8.18
C LYS A 70 20.43 8.72 -7.32
N ASP A 71 21.54 9.05 -7.97
CA ASP A 71 22.82 9.36 -7.34
C ASP A 71 23.10 10.89 -7.28
N VAL A 72 22.09 11.72 -7.60
CA VAL A 72 22.18 13.19 -7.55
C VAL A 72 22.05 13.67 -6.11
N PRO A 73 22.93 14.57 -5.62
CA PRO A 73 22.90 15.03 -4.25
C PRO A 73 21.64 15.86 -3.91
N LYS A 74 21.24 15.79 -2.63
CA LYS A 74 20.05 16.44 -2.06
C LYS A 74 19.83 17.87 -2.53
N ASP A 75 20.86 18.70 -2.49
CA ASP A 75 20.74 20.13 -2.81
C ASP A 75 20.44 20.37 -4.30
N VAL A 76 21.04 19.59 -5.19
CA VAL A 76 20.76 19.65 -6.63
C VAL A 76 19.33 19.19 -6.93
N LEU A 77 18.84 18.13 -6.27
CA LEU A 77 17.42 17.74 -6.36
C LEU A 77 16.50 18.86 -5.89
N LEU A 78 16.83 19.56 -4.80
CA LEU A 78 16.03 20.68 -4.31
C LEU A 78 16.04 21.89 -5.26
N GLU A 79 17.16 22.22 -5.91
CA GLU A 79 17.19 23.24 -6.96
C GLU A 79 16.37 22.81 -8.20
N MET A 80 16.45 21.55 -8.62
CA MET A 80 15.60 21.02 -9.70
C MET A 80 14.10 21.07 -9.37
N ILE A 81 13.72 20.96 -8.10
CA ILE A 81 12.31 21.09 -7.65
C ILE A 81 11.89 22.58 -7.59
N LYS A 82 12.81 23.50 -7.31
CA LYS A 82 12.57 24.95 -7.34
C LYS A 82 12.47 25.52 -8.75
N ASP A 83 13.17 24.92 -9.72
CA ASP A 83 13.19 25.38 -11.11
C ASP A 83 11.77 25.31 -11.70
N ASP A 84 11.20 26.50 -11.91
CA ASP A 84 9.85 26.63 -12.44
C ASP A 84 9.77 26.25 -13.94
N THR A 85 10.91 26.23 -14.65
CA THR A 85 11.03 25.90 -16.09
C THR A 85 11.27 24.42 -16.38
N LEU A 86 11.61 23.63 -15.35
CA LEU A 86 11.92 22.21 -15.52
C LEU A 86 10.66 21.42 -15.91
N ASP A 87 10.84 20.53 -16.90
CA ASP A 87 9.81 19.62 -17.41
C ASP A 87 9.10 18.83 -16.27
N PRO A 88 7.77 18.66 -16.32
CA PRO A 88 7.04 18.02 -15.22
C PRO A 88 7.46 16.59 -14.89
N PHE A 89 7.87 15.76 -15.86
CA PHE A 89 8.37 14.42 -15.56
C PHE A 89 9.71 14.47 -14.86
N LYS A 90 10.59 15.42 -15.24
CA LYS A 90 11.87 15.65 -14.57
C LYS A 90 11.68 16.19 -13.15
N THR A 91 10.76 17.15 -12.94
CA THR A 91 10.40 17.61 -11.59
C THR A 91 9.82 16.47 -10.75
N ALA A 92 8.84 15.71 -11.26
CA ALA A 92 8.24 14.60 -10.52
C ALA A 92 9.27 13.51 -10.17
N ALA A 93 10.19 13.19 -11.09
CA ALA A 93 11.30 12.28 -10.83
C ALA A 93 12.26 12.79 -9.75
N ALA A 94 12.60 14.09 -9.75
CA ALA A 94 13.45 14.70 -8.72
C ALA A 94 12.77 14.68 -7.35
N VAL A 95 11.46 14.97 -7.27
CA VAL A 95 10.67 14.83 -6.04
C VAL A 95 10.67 13.37 -5.56
N ARG A 96 10.46 12.41 -6.47
CA ARG A 96 10.46 10.98 -6.12
C ARG A 96 11.80 10.53 -5.54
N VAL A 97 12.93 10.82 -6.19
CA VAL A 97 14.25 10.44 -5.66
C VAL A 97 14.56 11.15 -4.35
N PHE A 98 14.24 12.44 -4.25
CA PHE A 98 14.37 13.18 -2.99
C PHE A 98 13.56 12.51 -1.86
N ASN A 99 12.35 12.04 -2.18
CA ASN A 99 11.48 11.37 -1.24
C ASN A 99 12.01 9.97 -0.85
N GLU A 100 12.47 9.18 -1.81
CA GLU A 100 13.05 7.85 -1.60
C GLU A 100 14.30 7.92 -0.72
N ASN A 101 15.25 8.79 -1.04
CA ASN A 101 16.56 8.86 -0.39
C ASN A 101 16.55 9.70 0.90
N TYR A 102 15.86 10.85 0.94
CA TYR A 102 16.09 11.86 1.99
C TYR A 102 14.89 12.18 2.89
N SER A 103 13.64 11.86 2.51
CA SER A 103 12.45 12.34 3.25
C SER A 103 12.39 11.96 4.73
N GLN A 104 13.04 10.86 5.14
CA GLN A 104 13.11 10.38 6.52
C GLN A 104 14.26 10.99 7.32
N GLU A 105 15.26 11.55 6.64
CA GLU A 105 16.46 12.17 7.24
C GLU A 105 16.31 13.68 7.43
N VAL A 106 15.23 14.28 6.90
CA VAL A 106 14.95 15.72 6.99
C VAL A 106 14.80 16.19 8.44
N VAL A 107 15.86 16.81 8.97
CA VAL A 107 15.90 17.36 10.33
C VAL A 107 15.18 18.70 10.45
N SER A 108 14.77 19.04 11.67
CA SER A 108 13.92 20.19 12.03
C SER A 108 14.37 21.55 11.48
N SER A 109 15.68 21.75 11.29
CA SER A 109 16.29 22.99 10.80
C SER A 109 16.01 23.22 9.31
N GLU A 110 16.32 22.24 8.46
CA GLU A 110 16.10 22.32 7.01
C GLU A 110 14.65 22.03 6.59
N LYS A 111 13.91 21.27 7.40
CA LYS A 111 12.51 20.89 7.18
C LYS A 111 11.63 22.06 6.73
N LYS A 112 11.71 23.21 7.39
CA LYS A 112 10.91 24.40 7.04
C LYS A 112 11.22 24.94 5.65
N GLN A 113 12.48 24.85 5.19
CA GLN A 113 12.88 25.29 3.86
C GLN A 113 12.40 24.32 2.79
N ILE A 114 12.60 23.02 3.02
CA ILE A 114 12.16 21.93 2.13
C ILE A 114 10.63 21.95 1.97
N GLU A 115 9.87 22.06 3.06
CA GLU A 115 8.41 22.20 3.01
C GLU A 115 7.97 23.45 2.21
N LYS A 116 8.67 24.59 2.37
CA LYS A 116 8.38 25.81 1.61
C LYS A 116 8.63 25.64 0.11
N ILE A 117 9.67 24.91 -0.27
CA ILE A 117 9.99 24.58 -1.68
C ILE A 117 8.87 23.70 -2.27
N LEU A 118 8.56 22.59 -1.59
CA LEU A 118 7.54 21.63 -2.02
C LEU A 118 6.16 22.29 -2.13
N LEU A 119 5.72 23.05 -1.12
CA LEU A 119 4.44 23.76 -1.15
C LEU A 119 4.39 24.85 -2.23
N ARG A 120 5.49 25.57 -2.46
CA ARG A 120 5.57 26.55 -3.57
C ARG A 120 5.40 25.86 -4.93
N ARG A 121 6.08 24.73 -5.16
CA ARG A 121 6.00 24.00 -6.44
C ARG A 121 4.62 23.35 -6.62
N LEU A 122 4.03 22.81 -5.56
CA LEU A 122 2.66 22.27 -5.56
C LEU A 122 1.62 23.32 -5.97
N ASN A 123 1.74 24.55 -5.47
CA ASN A 123 0.82 25.65 -5.79
C ASN A 123 1.03 26.28 -7.18
N LYS A 124 2.08 25.87 -7.90
CA LYS A 124 2.47 26.40 -9.22
C LYS A 124 2.35 25.39 -10.36
N THR A 125 2.17 24.10 -10.06
CA THR A 125 2.20 23.04 -11.05
C THR A 125 0.78 22.61 -11.41
N ASP A 126 0.51 22.52 -12.72
CA ASP A 126 -0.72 21.93 -13.25
C ASP A 126 -0.54 20.43 -13.58
N SER A 127 0.64 19.85 -13.30
CA SER A 127 0.95 18.46 -13.62
C SER A 127 0.53 17.51 -12.49
N PRO A 128 -0.40 16.57 -12.74
CA PRO A 128 -0.84 15.64 -11.70
C PRO A 128 0.27 14.69 -11.23
N PHE A 129 1.31 14.44 -12.05
CA PHE A 129 2.48 13.66 -11.63
C PHE A 129 3.27 14.38 -10.54
N VAL A 130 3.56 15.68 -10.74
CA VAL A 130 4.27 16.51 -9.76
C VAL A 130 3.43 16.68 -8.49
N GLU A 131 2.14 16.93 -8.64
CA GLU A 131 1.20 17.00 -7.50
C GLU A 131 1.25 15.73 -6.63
N VAL A 132 1.08 14.55 -7.22
CA VAL A 132 0.99 13.28 -6.50
C VAL A 132 2.30 12.96 -5.75
N GLU A 133 3.45 13.19 -6.38
CA GLU A 133 4.75 13.00 -5.73
C GLU A 133 4.95 13.99 -4.56
N ILE A 134 4.63 15.28 -4.73
CA ILE A 134 4.78 16.27 -3.66
C ILE A 134 3.81 15.99 -2.50
N MET A 135 2.55 15.69 -2.77
CA MET A 135 1.55 15.37 -1.73
C MET A 135 1.95 14.16 -0.88
N PHE A 136 2.56 13.14 -1.50
CA PHE A 136 3.08 11.97 -0.78
C PHE A 136 4.35 12.30 0.01
N THR A 137 5.28 13.05 -0.59
CA THR A 137 6.52 13.50 0.05
C THR A 137 6.26 14.33 1.30
N LEU A 138 5.33 15.29 1.24
CA LEU A 138 4.90 16.08 2.39
C LEU A 138 4.28 15.21 3.50
N CYS A 139 3.50 14.17 3.14
CA CYS A 139 2.99 13.20 4.10
C CYS A 139 4.09 12.36 4.77
N ARG A 140 5.24 12.12 4.12
CA ARG A 140 6.39 11.42 4.71
C ARG A 140 7.24 12.32 5.62
N ILE A 141 7.46 13.58 5.23
CA ILE A 141 8.21 14.58 6.04
C ILE A 141 7.44 15.02 7.30
N ASP A 142 6.13 15.28 7.18
CA ASP A 142 5.28 15.59 8.33
C ASP A 142 3.86 15.05 8.17
N ARG A 143 3.70 13.81 8.61
CA ARG A 143 2.40 13.13 8.62
C ARG A 143 1.36 13.84 9.49
N TYR A 144 1.74 14.38 10.65
CA TYR A 144 0.79 15.01 11.57
C TYR A 144 0.22 16.31 11.00
N ARG A 145 1.05 17.07 10.27
CA ARG A 145 0.68 18.32 9.61
C ARG A 145 -0.09 18.09 8.31
N TYR A 146 0.45 17.26 7.41
CA TYR A 146 -0.02 17.20 6.02
C TYR A 146 -1.04 16.10 5.71
N PHE A 147 -1.14 15.03 6.51
CA PHE A 147 -2.06 13.92 6.19
C PHE A 147 -3.52 14.37 6.07
N LYS A 148 -3.96 15.33 6.91
CA LYS A 148 -5.35 15.82 6.91
C LYS A 148 -5.75 16.48 5.59
N SER A 149 -4.83 17.17 4.91
CA SER A 149 -5.09 17.87 3.64
C SER A 149 -4.68 17.04 2.42
N MET A 150 -3.51 16.41 2.46
CA MET A 150 -2.89 15.77 1.29
C MET A 150 -3.43 14.36 1.05
N ALA A 151 -3.74 13.56 2.07
CA ALA A 151 -4.27 12.21 1.86
C ALA A 151 -5.66 12.22 1.17
N PRO A 152 -6.61 13.12 1.50
CA PRO A 152 -7.84 13.28 0.72
C PRO A 152 -7.61 13.69 -0.74
N ALA A 153 -6.63 14.56 -1.01
CA ALA A 153 -6.29 14.98 -2.38
C ALA A 153 -5.69 13.82 -3.20
N LEU A 154 -4.78 13.04 -2.62
CA LEU A 154 -4.28 11.79 -3.22
C LEU A 154 -5.41 10.81 -3.54
N ILE A 155 -6.38 10.65 -2.63
CA ILE A 155 -7.55 9.78 -2.86
C ILE A 155 -8.40 10.27 -4.04
N GLN A 156 -8.50 11.59 -4.28
CA GLN A 156 -9.19 12.11 -5.46
C GLN A 156 -8.47 11.76 -6.77
N LYS A 157 -7.13 11.64 -6.75
CA LYS A 157 -6.36 11.19 -7.92
C LYS A 157 -6.59 9.70 -8.27
N LEU A 158 -7.23 8.90 -7.38
CA LEU A 158 -7.79 7.58 -7.74
C LEU A 158 -8.98 7.65 -8.71
N ASN A 159 -9.47 8.84 -9.05
CA ASN A 159 -10.44 9.08 -10.13
C ASN A 159 -9.81 9.66 -11.41
N HIS A 160 -8.49 9.85 -11.46
CA HIS A 160 -7.84 10.42 -12.63
C HIS A 160 -8.03 9.56 -13.89
N TYR A 161 -8.14 10.20 -15.06
CA TYR A 161 -8.35 9.50 -16.33
C TYR A 161 -7.11 8.67 -16.71
N ASN A 162 -5.94 9.31 -16.72
CA ASN A 162 -4.64 8.67 -16.91
C ASN A 162 -4.39 7.59 -15.84
N GLU A 163 -4.02 6.40 -16.29
CA GLU A 163 -3.85 5.22 -15.45
C GLU A 163 -2.54 5.24 -14.64
N ALA A 164 -1.44 5.75 -15.18
CA ALA A 164 -0.18 5.87 -14.44
C ALA A 164 -0.34 6.75 -13.19
N ILE A 165 -1.03 7.88 -13.31
CA ILE A 165 -1.35 8.76 -12.16
C ILE A 165 -2.23 8.04 -11.13
N ASN A 166 -3.19 7.22 -11.60
CA ASN A 166 -4.06 6.41 -10.74
C ASN A 166 -3.27 5.35 -9.95
N GLU A 167 -2.31 4.69 -10.61
CA GLU A 167 -1.42 3.70 -10.01
C GLU A 167 -0.50 4.31 -8.97
N ILE A 168 0.22 5.37 -9.33
CA ILE A 168 1.16 6.05 -8.42
C ILE A 168 0.41 6.57 -7.18
N ALA A 169 -0.78 7.17 -7.35
CA ALA A 169 -1.61 7.58 -6.22
C ALA A 169 -2.04 6.38 -5.34
N SER A 170 -2.39 5.24 -5.94
CA SER A 170 -2.75 4.02 -5.22
C SER A 170 -1.57 3.38 -4.48
N GLU A 171 -0.37 3.42 -5.07
CA GLU A 171 0.89 2.98 -4.45
C GLU A 171 1.21 3.86 -3.23
N HIS A 172 1.21 5.18 -3.41
CA HIS A 172 1.46 6.17 -2.34
C HIS A 172 0.46 6.06 -1.19
N ILE A 173 -0.84 5.94 -1.48
CA ILE A 173 -1.87 5.72 -0.45
C ILE A 173 -1.64 4.40 0.29
N THR A 174 -1.25 3.33 -0.42
CA THR A 174 -0.95 2.04 0.21
C THR A 174 0.27 2.14 1.13
N ALA A 175 1.35 2.82 0.70
CA ALA A 175 2.55 3.04 1.50
C ALA A 175 2.27 3.91 2.75
N LEU A 176 1.46 4.97 2.62
CA LEU A 176 0.98 5.74 3.77
C LEU A 176 0.16 4.85 4.72
N ILE A 177 -0.77 4.05 4.20
CA ILE A 177 -1.59 3.12 5.00
C ILE A 177 -0.73 2.14 5.80
N GLN A 178 0.26 1.50 5.16
CA GLN A 178 1.13 0.50 5.78
C GLN A 178 2.00 1.10 6.90
N THR A 179 2.57 2.28 6.67
CA THR A 179 3.38 3.00 7.68
C THR A 179 2.54 3.59 8.83
N GLY A 180 1.22 3.66 8.69
CA GLY A 180 0.28 4.24 9.66
C GLY A 180 -0.52 3.22 10.46
N ASN A 181 0.05 2.07 10.78
CA ASN A 181 -0.70 0.95 11.33
C ASN A 181 -1.50 1.33 12.59
N ASN A 182 -2.76 0.88 12.64
CA ASN A 182 -3.75 1.14 13.72
C ASN A 182 -4.13 2.62 14.02
N ARG A 183 -3.86 3.58 13.13
CA ARG A 183 -4.18 5.01 13.36
C ARG A 183 -5.65 5.37 13.06
N ALA A 184 -6.53 5.21 14.05
CA ALA A 184 -7.97 5.47 13.93
C ALA A 184 -8.33 6.89 13.39
N ARG A 185 -7.57 7.94 13.76
CA ARG A 185 -7.79 9.31 13.25
C ARG A 185 -7.60 9.40 11.73
N GLU A 186 -6.55 8.75 11.22
CA GLU A 186 -6.20 8.75 9.81
C GLU A 186 -7.16 7.86 9.00
N ALA A 187 -7.50 6.69 9.55
CA ALA A 187 -8.54 5.81 9.00
C ALA A 187 -9.88 6.55 8.84
N ARG A 188 -10.28 7.36 9.83
CA ARG A 188 -11.51 8.18 9.76
C ARG A 188 -11.48 9.22 8.64
N ILE A 189 -10.32 9.81 8.34
CA ILE A 189 -10.14 10.78 7.24
C ILE A 189 -10.28 10.07 5.89
N ILE A 190 -9.59 8.94 5.72
CA ILE A 190 -9.65 8.10 4.50
C ILE A 190 -11.08 7.59 4.29
N PHE A 191 -11.70 7.01 5.32
CA PHE A 191 -13.09 6.53 5.29
C PHE A 191 -14.07 7.62 4.87
N ASN A 192 -14.04 8.79 5.51
CA ASN A 192 -14.96 9.88 5.20
C ASN A 192 -14.78 10.44 3.79
N THR A 193 -13.55 10.42 3.26
CA THR A 193 -13.27 10.85 1.88
C THR A 193 -13.81 9.84 0.87
N LEU A 194 -13.49 8.56 1.04
CA LEU A 194 -13.97 7.47 0.17
C LEU A 194 -15.50 7.34 0.23
N ARG A 195 -16.10 7.44 1.42
CA ARG A 195 -17.56 7.45 1.60
C ARG A 195 -18.23 8.53 0.77
N LYS A 196 -17.70 9.76 0.75
CA LYS A 196 -18.24 10.87 -0.06
C LYS A 196 -18.12 10.57 -1.55
N ILE A 197 -16.95 10.13 -2.01
CA ILE A 197 -16.71 9.80 -3.42
C ILE A 197 -17.65 8.69 -3.89
N LEU A 198 -17.72 7.57 -3.17
CA LEU A 198 -18.58 6.43 -3.52
C LEU A 198 -20.07 6.76 -3.40
N PHE A 199 -20.47 7.65 -2.49
CA PHE A 199 -21.85 8.14 -2.42
C PHE A 199 -22.24 8.97 -3.65
N LEU A 200 -21.32 9.77 -4.22
CA LEU A 200 -21.55 10.47 -5.49
C LEU A 200 -21.63 9.49 -6.67
N GLU A 201 -20.82 8.44 -6.65
CA GLU A 201 -20.77 7.40 -7.68
C GLU A 201 -21.91 6.37 -7.58
N ARG A 202 -22.69 6.33 -6.48
CA ARG A 202 -23.63 5.25 -6.12
C ARG A 202 -24.52 4.72 -7.24
N ARG A 203 -25.06 5.58 -8.11
CA ARG A 203 -25.91 5.16 -9.25
C ARG A 203 -25.15 4.28 -10.24
N ARG A 204 -23.85 4.54 -10.47
CA ARG A 204 -22.98 3.72 -11.31
C ARG A 204 -22.54 2.43 -10.64
N LEU A 205 -22.68 2.32 -9.31
CA LEU A 205 -22.29 1.14 -8.54
C LEU A 205 -23.41 0.10 -8.42
N ALA A 206 -24.68 0.51 -8.66
CA ALA A 206 -25.84 -0.36 -8.54
C ALA A 206 -25.81 -1.55 -9.53
N ASP A 207 -25.28 -1.32 -10.74
CA ASP A 207 -25.29 -2.29 -11.84
C ASP A 207 -23.98 -3.10 -11.95
N ILE A 208 -23.03 -2.90 -11.02
CA ILE A 208 -21.70 -3.50 -11.09
C ILE A 208 -21.61 -4.73 -10.18
N THR A 209 -21.41 -5.91 -10.77
CA THR A 209 -21.14 -7.16 -10.02
C THR A 209 -19.65 -7.36 -9.72
N VAL A 210 -18.76 -6.90 -10.61
CA VAL A 210 -17.30 -7.08 -10.49
C VAL A 210 -16.62 -5.70 -10.51
N PRO A 211 -15.86 -5.31 -9.47
CA PRO A 211 -15.32 -3.96 -9.37
C PRO A 211 -14.20 -3.71 -10.40
N PRO A 212 -14.30 -2.67 -11.26
CA PRO A 212 -13.23 -2.33 -12.20
C PRO A 212 -11.94 -1.87 -11.46
N PRO A 213 -10.76 -1.89 -12.10
CA PRO A 213 -9.46 -1.66 -11.43
C PRO A 213 -9.40 -0.40 -10.56
N LYS A 214 -9.92 0.73 -11.07
CA LYS A 214 -9.98 2.01 -10.32
C LYS A 214 -10.87 1.92 -9.08
N LEU A 215 -11.98 1.16 -9.13
CA LEU A 215 -12.86 0.93 -7.98
C LEU A 215 -12.21 -0.05 -7.00
N ALA A 216 -11.60 -1.14 -7.46
CA ALA A 216 -10.89 -2.10 -6.62
C ALA A 216 -9.78 -1.44 -5.79
N ARG A 217 -9.04 -0.49 -6.36
CA ARG A 217 -8.03 0.34 -5.65
C ARG A 217 -8.67 1.15 -4.50
N LYS A 218 -9.79 1.85 -4.73
CA LYS A 218 -10.56 2.54 -3.68
C LYS A 218 -11.07 1.58 -2.60
N LEU A 219 -11.63 0.44 -2.99
CA LEU A 219 -12.19 -0.56 -2.08
C LEU A 219 -11.10 -1.18 -1.18
N LYS A 220 -9.87 -1.38 -1.69
CA LYS A 220 -8.71 -1.78 -0.88
C LYS A 220 -8.41 -0.79 0.25
N SER A 221 -8.36 0.51 -0.06
CA SER A 221 -8.18 1.57 0.96
C SER A 221 -9.38 1.66 1.92
N LEU A 222 -10.60 1.42 1.43
CA LEU A 222 -11.81 1.42 2.24
C LEU A 222 -11.82 0.25 3.24
N ARG A 223 -11.52 -0.98 2.79
CA ARG A 223 -11.36 -2.18 3.63
C ARG A 223 -10.39 -1.95 4.78
N TRP A 224 -9.22 -1.36 4.50
CA TRP A 224 -8.27 -0.99 5.56
C TRP A 224 -8.88 -0.01 6.56
N SER A 225 -9.55 1.05 6.07
CA SER A 225 -10.13 2.05 6.96
C SER A 225 -11.24 1.48 7.85
N ILE A 226 -12.04 0.52 7.35
CA ILE A 226 -13.04 -0.20 8.14
C ILE A 226 -12.35 -1.11 9.17
N LYS A 227 -11.32 -1.87 8.78
CA LYS A 227 -10.55 -2.73 9.69
C LYS A 227 -9.96 -1.94 10.86
N ALA A 228 -9.51 -0.70 10.64
CA ALA A 228 -8.96 0.18 11.66
C ALA A 228 -10.00 0.97 12.47
N LEU A 229 -11.28 0.95 12.08
CA LEU A 229 -12.37 1.70 12.74
C LEU A 229 -13.47 0.82 13.37
N GLY A 230 -13.56 -0.45 12.97
CA GLY A 230 -14.59 -1.39 13.38
C GLY A 230 -15.80 -1.46 12.44
N ASN A 231 -16.50 -2.59 12.49
CA ASN A 231 -17.60 -2.95 11.58
C ASN A 231 -18.82 -2.01 11.65
N GLU A 232 -18.96 -1.21 12.71
CA GLU A 232 -20.01 -0.18 12.81
C GLU A 232 -20.01 0.82 11.65
N TYR A 233 -18.84 1.06 11.04
CA TYR A 233 -18.70 1.98 9.92
C TYR A 233 -19.28 1.44 8.61
N LEU A 234 -19.51 0.12 8.49
CA LEU A 234 -20.22 -0.47 7.34
C LEU A 234 -21.63 0.11 7.20
N LYS A 235 -22.34 0.31 8.33
CA LYS A 235 -23.70 0.91 8.36
C LYS A 235 -23.76 2.34 7.83
N LYS A 236 -22.61 3.01 7.65
CA LYS A 236 -22.52 4.40 7.17
C LYS A 236 -22.29 4.48 5.65
N LEU A 237 -21.98 3.37 4.98
CA LEU A 237 -21.73 3.34 3.54
C LEU A 237 -23.03 3.33 2.73
N PRO A 238 -22.99 3.71 1.43
CA PRO A 238 -24.08 3.44 0.49
C PRO A 238 -24.34 1.93 0.41
N LYS A 239 -25.60 1.52 0.27
CA LYS A 239 -26.02 0.10 0.25
C LYS A 239 -25.35 -0.66 -0.91
N GLU A 240 -25.14 0.05 -2.01
CA GLU A 240 -24.53 -0.38 -3.27
C GLU A 240 -23.03 -0.71 -3.11
N VAL A 241 -22.36 -0.16 -2.10
CA VAL A 241 -20.92 -0.39 -1.84
C VAL A 241 -20.69 -1.63 -0.99
N VAL A 242 -21.63 -1.97 -0.11
CA VAL A 242 -21.52 -3.09 0.84
C VAL A 242 -21.28 -4.45 0.16
N PRO A 243 -21.97 -4.86 -0.93
CA PRO A 243 -21.72 -6.14 -1.59
C PRO A 243 -20.41 -6.19 -2.39
N LEU A 244 -19.72 -5.05 -2.59
CA LEU A 244 -18.45 -4.94 -3.30
C LEU A 244 -17.23 -5.02 -2.38
N LEU A 245 -17.44 -5.06 -1.06
CA LEU A 245 -16.41 -5.09 -0.01
C LEU A 245 -16.04 -6.50 0.41
#